data_AF-A0A1E7FMT7-F1
#
_entry.id   AF-A0A1E7FMT7-F1
#
_cell.length_a   1.000
_cell.length_b   1.000
_cell.length_c   1.000
_cell.angle_alpha   90.00
_cell.angle_beta   90.00
_cell.angle_gamma   90.00
#
_symmetry.space_group_name_H-M   'P 1'
#
loop_
_entity.id
_entity.type
_entity.pdbx_description
1 polymer ?
#
loop_
_entity_poly.entity_id
_entity_poly.type
_entity_poly.pdbx_seq_one_letter_code
_entity_poly.pdbx_strand_id
1 'polypeptide(L)'
;MVNISTTTNGGSSHSRHNGSSKSSSLSGNKNMNLNKKKKKKMISIYSILFTIILLLIAIEIIAYTYINLPESNESSNEVQTLILEQHSQQQRQQQQQQQSPILTPKQQRQNKNQKLRLENQNFHDKQKLYEKQQQELRQSIQKYDNTTLEERIKTSLKIQSMGISKEEYTLDEIPPWSQIISNFNSVTKNDIEKDDNDDDEPIILGLHEYCPDYRQQYQHQNNIATGPAGMFSTGTNLIAILMKTNCRSPSAERTRARGFNLIQVPWGKHNPADARTYRHRVTNPRITGGNKNYDAVLPIVAIRHPYTWMTAMCRHSYQTRWKHVRDHCYESLYLQNPILKVPYGFKNYTTIDPTTGTSVTKNVTNSYKSLADMWVEWYKPYYLDTLYNNTPRIMVRHEDLVYRPKKVITSICECVGGTIRSDGFQYKEDSANEGKGHGKHRSGLLTAIIKYGQPLEDWYASYTSTDRKIMKSVFQGNENENDENNENENVKLMRTIYKTFQYKLYDDLSDPIRNTGWEQKMNPILFPPT
;
A
#
# COMPACT_ATOMS: atom_id res chain seq x y z
N MET A 1 -9.51 -20.80 47.85
CA MET A 1 -10.43 -20.55 48.98
C MET A 1 -10.53 -19.05 49.19
N VAL A 2 -11.54 -18.40 48.60
CA VAL A 2 -12.31 -17.26 49.13
C VAL A 2 -13.58 -17.25 48.27
N ASN A 3 -14.71 -17.66 48.85
CA ASN A 3 -16.02 -17.68 48.22
C ASN A 3 -16.73 -16.36 48.53
N ILE A 4 -17.27 -15.68 47.51
CA ILE A 4 -18.27 -14.64 47.70
C ILE A 4 -19.51 -15.05 46.92
N SER A 5 -20.52 -15.45 47.67
CA SER A 5 -21.90 -15.73 47.27
C SER A 5 -22.71 -14.44 47.26
N THR A 6 -23.48 -14.21 46.20
CA THR A 6 -24.61 -13.27 46.24
C THR A 6 -25.85 -13.91 45.64
N THR A 7 -26.84 -14.07 46.51
CA THR A 7 -28.19 -14.57 46.29
C THR A 7 -29.18 -13.45 45.92
N THR A 8 -29.99 -13.73 44.91
CA THR A 8 -31.45 -13.49 44.74
C THR A 8 -32.11 -12.14 45.10
N ASN A 9 -32.83 -11.58 44.12
CA ASN A 9 -34.26 -11.19 44.14
C ASN A 9 -34.60 -10.65 42.72
N GLY A 10 -35.74 -10.82 42.07
CA GLY A 10 -37.10 -11.15 42.51
C GLY A 10 -38.06 -10.19 41.79
N GLY A 11 -38.78 -10.72 40.78
CA GLY A 11 -40.07 -10.27 40.20
C GLY A 11 -40.41 -8.78 39.96
N SER A 12 -40.83 -8.45 38.72
CA SER A 12 -42.04 -7.64 38.52
C SER A 12 -42.57 -7.77 37.08
N SER A 13 -43.79 -8.26 36.98
CA SER A 13 -44.65 -8.34 35.81
C SER A 13 -45.35 -7.00 35.57
N HIS A 14 -45.29 -6.47 34.34
CA HIS A 14 -46.16 -5.38 33.90
C HIS A 14 -46.91 -5.71 32.61
N SER A 15 -48.22 -5.54 32.72
CA SER A 15 -49.26 -5.77 31.73
C SER A 15 -49.79 -4.47 31.14
N ARG A 16 -50.49 -4.57 30.00
CA ARG A 16 -51.44 -3.60 29.37
C ARG A 16 -50.78 -2.50 28.51
N HIS A 17 -51.36 -1.97 27.43
CA HIS A 17 -52.73 -1.91 26.91
C HIS A 17 -52.73 -1.82 25.37
N ASN A 18 -53.66 -2.52 24.72
CA ASN A 18 -54.09 -2.23 23.34
C ASN A 18 -55.08 -1.06 23.34
N GLY A 19 -54.77 0.01 22.61
CA GLY A 19 -55.65 1.16 22.38
C GLY A 19 -55.97 1.29 20.89
N SER A 20 -57.19 0.90 20.52
CA SER A 20 -57.79 1.13 19.20
C SER A 20 -58.48 2.50 19.21
N SER A 21 -58.08 3.40 18.32
CA SER A 21 -58.81 4.64 18.03
C SER A 21 -59.10 4.74 16.53
N LYS A 22 -60.37 4.52 16.18
CA LYS A 22 -60.97 4.97 14.91
C LYS A 22 -61.17 6.48 14.99
N SER A 23 -60.73 7.23 13.99
CA SER A 23 -61.19 8.60 13.75
C SER A 23 -61.45 8.84 12.26
N SER A 24 -62.67 9.24 12.00
CA SER A 24 -63.25 9.80 10.79
C SER A 24 -62.55 11.05 10.29
N SER A 25 -62.39 11.20 8.96
CA SER A 25 -62.55 12.50 8.29
C SER A 25 -62.66 12.33 6.77
N LEU A 26 -63.90 12.39 6.28
CA LEU A 26 -64.27 12.69 4.90
C LEU A 26 -64.27 14.22 4.73
N SER A 27 -63.38 14.74 3.88
CA SER A 27 -63.60 15.88 2.95
C SER A 27 -62.25 16.53 2.63
N GLY A 28 -61.86 16.50 1.35
CA GLY A 28 -60.60 17.14 0.94
C GLY A 28 -60.08 16.75 -0.44
N ASN A 29 -60.94 16.35 -1.39
CA ASN A 29 -60.47 15.76 -2.65
C ASN A 29 -60.49 16.69 -3.88
N LYS A 30 -60.74 18.00 -3.72
CA LYS A 30 -60.74 18.94 -4.86
C LYS A 30 -59.45 19.75 -5.05
N ASN A 31 -58.62 19.93 -4.01
CA ASN A 31 -57.36 20.68 -4.12
C ASN A 31 -56.15 19.88 -4.62
N MET A 32 -56.22 18.55 -4.66
CA MET A 32 -55.07 17.72 -5.05
C MET A 32 -54.83 17.66 -6.58
N ASN A 33 -55.84 17.97 -7.40
CA ASN A 33 -55.73 17.90 -8.86
C ASN A 33 -55.06 19.11 -9.51
N LEU A 34 -55.18 20.31 -8.93
CA LEU A 34 -54.48 21.51 -9.43
C LEU A 34 -52.95 21.44 -9.19
N ASN A 35 -52.53 20.89 -8.06
CA ASN A 35 -51.10 20.73 -7.76
C ASN A 35 -50.43 19.65 -8.63
N LYS A 36 -51.15 18.60 -9.05
CA LYS A 36 -50.61 17.59 -9.98
C LYS A 36 -50.35 18.16 -11.38
N LYS A 37 -51.21 19.06 -11.89
CA LYS A 37 -50.99 19.72 -13.20
C LYS A 37 -49.79 20.67 -13.17
N LYS A 38 -49.62 21.46 -12.10
CA LYS A 38 -48.43 22.33 -11.93
C LYS A 38 -47.13 21.52 -11.81
N LYS A 39 -47.15 20.41 -11.07
CA LYS A 39 -45.98 19.52 -10.90
C LYS A 39 -45.57 18.85 -12.23
N LYS A 40 -46.52 18.43 -13.06
CA LYS A 40 -46.22 17.89 -14.41
C LYS A 40 -45.60 18.95 -15.34
N LYS A 41 -46.08 20.19 -15.33
CA LYS A 41 -45.47 21.28 -16.11
C LYS A 41 -44.05 21.60 -15.64
N MET A 42 -43.80 21.65 -14.32
CA MET A 42 -42.46 21.84 -13.76
C MET A 42 -41.49 20.73 -14.17
N ILE A 43 -41.90 19.45 -14.06
CA ILE A 43 -41.05 18.32 -14.47
C ILE A 43 -40.69 18.39 -15.96
N SER A 44 -41.64 18.80 -16.81
CA SER A 44 -41.38 18.98 -18.25
C SER A 44 -40.35 20.07 -18.53
N ILE A 45 -40.40 21.19 -17.81
CA ILE A 45 -39.45 22.30 -17.97
C ILE A 45 -38.04 21.87 -17.52
N TYR A 46 -37.92 21.20 -16.38
CA TYR A 46 -36.63 20.67 -15.91
C TYR A 46 -36.05 19.62 -16.86
N SER A 47 -36.88 18.79 -17.48
CA SER A 47 -36.43 17.81 -18.49
C SER A 47 -35.83 18.51 -19.71
N ILE A 48 -36.48 19.56 -20.22
CA ILE A 48 -35.97 20.31 -21.39
C ILE A 48 -34.66 21.03 -21.03
N LEU A 49 -34.60 21.71 -19.87
CA LEU A 49 -33.39 22.37 -19.38
C LEU A 49 -32.22 21.39 -19.21
N PHE A 50 -32.47 20.21 -18.64
CA PHE A 50 -31.45 19.18 -18.49
C PHE A 50 -30.93 18.67 -19.84
N THR A 51 -31.81 18.54 -20.84
CA THR A 51 -31.43 18.12 -22.19
C THR A 51 -30.55 19.17 -22.88
N ILE A 52 -30.87 20.46 -22.70
CA ILE A 52 -30.07 21.58 -23.23
C ILE A 52 -28.68 21.60 -22.57
N ILE A 53 -28.60 21.39 -21.25
CA ILE A 53 -27.32 21.35 -20.52
C ILE A 53 -26.44 20.19 -21.02
N LEU A 54 -27.01 19.00 -21.23
CA LEU A 54 -26.27 17.87 -21.79
C LEU A 54 -25.77 18.14 -23.21
N LEU A 55 -26.57 18.82 -24.04
CA LEU A 55 -26.16 19.22 -25.39
C LEU A 55 -24.97 20.20 -25.35
N LEU A 56 -25.00 21.19 -24.45
CA LEU A 56 -23.91 22.15 -24.28
C LEU A 56 -22.62 21.47 -23.81
N ILE A 57 -22.72 20.53 -22.85
CA ILE A 57 -21.56 19.74 -22.39
C ILE A 57 -20.99 18.90 -23.55
N ALA A 58 -21.84 18.28 -24.38
CA ALA A 58 -21.39 17.52 -25.54
C ALA A 58 -20.67 18.40 -26.57
N ILE A 59 -21.18 19.61 -26.83
CA ILE A 59 -20.54 20.59 -27.71
C ILE A 59 -19.17 21.02 -27.15
N GLU A 60 -19.08 21.28 -25.85
CA GLU A 60 -17.80 21.62 -25.18
C GLU A 60 -16.78 20.48 -25.28
N ILE A 61 -17.21 19.23 -25.07
CA ILE A 61 -16.34 18.06 -25.21
C ILE A 61 -15.84 17.94 -26.65
N ILE A 62 -16.72 18.08 -27.64
CA ILE A 62 -16.35 17.99 -29.07
C ILE A 62 -15.35 19.11 -29.41
N ALA A 63 -15.62 20.36 -29.01
CA ALA A 63 -14.73 21.49 -29.24
C ALA A 63 -13.37 21.28 -28.56
N TYR A 64 -13.36 20.81 -27.31
CA TYR A 64 -12.13 20.51 -26.57
C TYR A 64 -11.32 19.40 -27.24
N THR A 65 -11.98 18.35 -27.74
CA THR A 65 -11.30 17.27 -28.48
C THR A 65 -10.76 17.74 -29.82
N TYR A 66 -11.45 18.66 -30.51
CA TYR A 66 -11.01 19.20 -31.80
C TYR A 66 -9.80 20.12 -31.65
N ILE A 67 -9.78 20.94 -30.59
CA ILE A 67 -8.69 21.88 -30.30
C ILE A 67 -7.45 21.17 -29.73
N ASN A 68 -7.64 20.07 -29.00
CA ASN A 68 -6.53 19.32 -28.38
C ASN A 68 -6.19 18.01 -29.10
N LEU A 69 -6.66 17.82 -30.33
CA LEU A 69 -6.10 16.78 -31.20
C LEU A 69 -4.64 17.18 -31.44
N PRO A 70 -3.65 16.43 -30.92
CA PRO A 70 -2.26 16.72 -31.22
C PRO A 70 -2.08 16.62 -32.73
N GLU A 71 -1.42 17.62 -33.32
CA GLU A 71 -0.83 17.46 -34.65
C GLU A 71 -0.10 16.11 -34.66
N SER A 72 -0.45 15.28 -35.65
CA SER A 72 0.03 13.92 -35.78
C SER A 72 1.55 13.92 -35.91
N ASN A 73 2.25 13.86 -34.79
CA ASN A 73 3.68 13.61 -34.76
C ASN A 73 3.90 12.18 -35.28
N GLU A 74 4.63 12.09 -36.39
CA GLU A 74 4.90 10.88 -37.18
C GLU A 74 5.50 9.69 -36.38
N SER A 75 5.93 9.89 -35.14
CA SER A 75 6.53 8.84 -34.29
C SER A 75 5.54 7.84 -33.67
N SER A 76 4.23 8.11 -33.70
CA SER A 76 3.21 7.18 -33.18
C SER A 76 2.87 6.03 -34.15
N ASN A 77 3.27 6.13 -35.42
CA ASN A 77 2.88 5.17 -36.45
C ASN A 77 3.67 3.87 -36.37
N GLU A 78 4.92 3.87 -35.91
CA GLU A 78 5.72 2.63 -35.84
C GLU A 78 5.17 1.63 -34.82
N VAL A 79 4.81 2.09 -33.61
CA VAL A 79 4.30 1.19 -32.56
C VAL A 79 2.92 0.65 -32.91
N GLN A 80 2.03 1.48 -33.48
CA GLN A 80 0.73 1.01 -33.96
C GLN A 80 0.86 0.06 -35.14
N THR A 81 1.78 0.32 -36.07
CA THR A 81 2.07 -0.60 -37.18
C THR A 81 2.59 -1.94 -36.68
N LEU A 82 3.47 -1.95 -35.67
CA LEU A 82 3.99 -3.18 -35.07
C LEU A 82 2.90 -4.01 -34.38
N ILE A 83 2.01 -3.35 -33.63
CA ILE A 83 0.89 -4.03 -32.94
C ILE A 83 -0.12 -4.58 -33.97
N LEU A 84 -0.43 -3.81 -35.01
CA LEU A 84 -1.34 -4.24 -36.08
C LEU A 84 -0.74 -5.41 -36.90
N GLU A 85 0.58 -5.37 -37.13
CA GLU A 85 1.31 -6.44 -37.83
C GLU A 85 1.35 -7.72 -36.99
N GLN A 86 1.58 -7.63 -35.68
CA GLN A 86 1.56 -8.77 -34.77
C GLN A 86 0.16 -9.41 -34.70
N HIS A 87 -0.90 -8.61 -34.60
CA HIS A 87 -2.28 -9.12 -34.62
C HIS A 87 -2.65 -9.78 -35.97
N SER A 88 -2.21 -9.18 -37.08
CA SER A 88 -2.41 -9.73 -38.42
C SER A 88 -1.65 -11.05 -38.63
N GLN A 89 -0.43 -11.17 -38.11
CA GLN A 89 0.31 -12.44 -38.14
C GLN A 89 -0.40 -13.54 -37.33
N GLN A 90 -0.93 -13.20 -36.16
CA GLN A 90 -1.63 -14.17 -35.31
C GLN A 90 -2.96 -14.65 -35.93
N GLN A 91 -3.72 -13.76 -36.57
CA GLN A 91 -4.93 -14.13 -37.32
C GLN A 91 -4.61 -14.99 -38.55
N ARG A 92 -3.53 -14.68 -39.28
CA ARG A 92 -3.09 -15.51 -40.41
C ARG A 92 -2.70 -16.92 -39.98
N GLN A 93 -2.05 -17.08 -38.83
CA GLN A 93 -1.73 -18.40 -38.27
C GLN A 93 -3.00 -19.19 -37.87
N GLN A 94 -4.00 -18.53 -37.28
CA GLN A 94 -5.27 -19.17 -36.93
C GLN A 94 -6.09 -19.60 -38.14
N GLN A 95 -6.14 -18.77 -39.19
CA GLN A 95 -6.85 -19.11 -40.44
C GLN A 95 -6.17 -20.26 -41.20
N GLN A 96 -4.82 -20.33 -41.20
CA GLN A 96 -4.09 -21.44 -41.81
C GLN A 96 -4.30 -22.78 -41.09
N GLN A 97 -4.56 -22.77 -39.78
CA GLN A 97 -4.87 -23.99 -39.02
C GLN A 97 -6.27 -24.54 -39.32
N GLN A 98 -7.23 -23.69 -39.72
CA GLN A 98 -8.61 -24.12 -39.99
C GLN A 98 -8.85 -24.64 -41.42
N GLN A 99 -7.92 -24.38 -42.36
CA GLN A 99 -8.06 -24.76 -43.77
C GLN A 99 -6.98 -25.73 -44.26
N SER A 100 -6.37 -26.53 -43.38
CA SER A 100 -5.32 -27.46 -43.80
C SER A 100 -5.89 -28.57 -44.71
N PRO A 101 -5.54 -28.62 -46.00
CA PRO A 101 -5.86 -29.77 -46.83
C PRO A 101 -5.05 -30.97 -46.34
N ILE A 102 -5.51 -32.19 -46.66
CA ILE A 102 -4.79 -33.44 -46.37
C ILE A 102 -3.42 -33.37 -47.05
N LEU A 103 -2.39 -32.97 -46.29
CA LEU A 103 -1.03 -32.82 -46.79
C LEU A 103 -0.49 -34.20 -47.15
N THR A 104 0.07 -34.31 -48.36
CA THR A 104 0.78 -35.52 -48.75
C THR A 104 1.98 -35.76 -47.80
N PRO A 105 2.41 -37.02 -47.59
CA PRO A 105 3.56 -37.33 -46.73
C PRO A 105 4.84 -36.53 -47.06
N LYS A 106 5.02 -36.15 -48.33
CA LYS A 106 6.14 -35.30 -48.79
C LYS A 106 6.03 -33.86 -48.27
N GLN A 107 4.83 -33.27 -48.30
CA GLN A 107 4.58 -31.93 -47.77
C GLN A 107 4.66 -31.89 -46.25
N GLN A 108 4.21 -32.94 -45.56
CA GLN A 108 4.39 -33.06 -44.11
C GLN A 108 5.87 -33.07 -43.70
N ARG A 109 6.72 -33.78 -44.45
CA ARG A 109 8.18 -33.77 -44.24
C ARG A 109 8.79 -32.39 -44.50
N GLN A 110 8.35 -31.68 -45.53
CA GLN A 110 8.82 -30.31 -45.81
C GLN A 110 8.41 -29.32 -44.71
N ASN A 111 7.17 -29.36 -44.25
CA ASN A 111 6.69 -28.51 -43.15
C ASN A 111 7.40 -28.83 -41.83
N LYS A 112 7.66 -30.11 -41.54
CA LYS A 112 8.43 -30.51 -40.36
C LYS A 112 9.86 -29.97 -40.42
N ASN A 113 10.52 -30.05 -41.56
CA ASN A 113 11.87 -29.52 -41.74
C ASN A 113 11.92 -27.99 -41.66
N GLN A 114 10.89 -27.30 -42.20
CA GLN A 114 10.78 -25.84 -42.09
C GLN A 114 10.55 -25.39 -40.64
N LYS A 115 9.69 -26.10 -39.90
CA LYS A 115 9.48 -25.86 -38.47
C LYS A 115 10.78 -26.05 -37.68
N LEU A 116 11.51 -27.14 -37.96
CA LEU A 116 12.80 -27.41 -37.31
C LEU A 116 13.84 -26.30 -37.61
N ARG A 117 13.84 -25.75 -38.83
CA ARG A 117 14.72 -24.62 -39.20
C ARG A 117 14.34 -23.34 -38.44
N LEU A 118 13.05 -23.04 -38.30
CA LEU A 118 12.58 -21.88 -37.53
C LEU A 118 12.89 -22.04 -36.03
N GLU A 119 12.73 -23.24 -35.48
CA GLU A 119 13.10 -23.55 -34.10
C GLU A 119 14.61 -23.41 -33.87
N ASN A 120 15.44 -23.92 -34.79
CA ASN A 120 16.90 -23.75 -34.74
C ASN A 120 17.33 -22.29 -34.90
N GLN A 121 16.67 -21.52 -35.76
CA GLN A 121 16.96 -20.09 -35.94
C GLN A 121 16.61 -19.30 -34.67
N ASN A 122 15.43 -19.55 -34.08
CA ASN A 122 15.01 -18.94 -32.81
C ASN A 122 15.97 -19.31 -31.67
N PHE A 123 16.44 -20.56 -31.62
CA PHE A 123 17.47 -20.98 -30.67
C PHE A 123 18.79 -20.20 -30.87
N HIS A 124 19.24 -20.03 -32.11
CA HIS A 124 20.48 -19.32 -32.41
C HIS A 124 20.38 -17.81 -32.13
N ASP A 125 19.22 -17.20 -32.38
CA ASP A 125 18.95 -15.80 -32.04
C ASP A 125 18.93 -15.58 -30.52
N LYS A 126 18.33 -16.50 -29.75
CA LYS A 126 18.39 -16.49 -28.29
C LYS A 126 19.82 -16.65 -27.77
N GLN A 127 20.61 -17.52 -28.39
CA GLN A 127 22.01 -17.69 -28.02
C GLN A 127 22.84 -16.43 -28.28
N LYS A 128 22.67 -15.79 -29.45
CA LYS A 128 23.31 -14.50 -29.75
C LYS A 128 22.91 -13.39 -28.78
N LEU A 129 21.63 -13.33 -28.41
CA LEU A 129 21.15 -12.37 -27.41
C LEU A 129 21.83 -12.61 -26.04
N TYR A 130 21.94 -13.87 -25.63
CA TYR A 130 22.64 -14.23 -24.40
C TYR A 130 24.14 -13.87 -24.46
N GLU A 131 24.83 -14.16 -25.56
CA GLU A 131 26.24 -13.82 -25.77
C GLU A 131 26.46 -12.30 -25.73
N LYS A 132 25.57 -11.53 -26.37
CA LYS A 132 25.59 -10.06 -26.32
C LYS A 132 25.40 -9.56 -24.87
N GLN A 133 24.43 -10.09 -24.14
CA GLN A 133 24.20 -9.75 -22.74
C GLN A 133 25.39 -10.10 -21.84
N GLN A 134 26.11 -11.18 -22.13
CA GLN A 134 27.35 -11.55 -21.44
C GLN A 134 28.51 -10.62 -21.79
N GLN A 135 28.61 -10.17 -23.05
CA GLN A 135 29.65 -9.25 -23.49
C GLN A 135 29.45 -7.85 -22.89
N GLU A 136 28.22 -7.33 -22.87
CA GLU A 136 27.87 -6.08 -22.20
C GLU A 136 28.15 -6.15 -20.70
N LEU A 137 27.85 -7.29 -20.08
CA LEU A 137 28.20 -7.55 -18.68
C LEU A 137 29.73 -7.46 -18.49
N ARG A 138 30.53 -8.13 -19.33
CA ARG A 138 31.99 -8.07 -19.26
C ARG A 138 32.57 -6.67 -19.44
N GLN A 139 31.99 -5.86 -20.32
CA GLN A 139 32.40 -4.46 -20.49
C GLN A 139 32.06 -3.61 -19.27
N SER A 140 30.92 -3.87 -18.62
CA SER A 140 30.59 -3.20 -17.35
C SER A 140 31.54 -3.57 -16.22
N ILE A 141 32.07 -4.80 -16.18
CA ILE A 141 33.08 -5.26 -15.20
C ILE A 141 34.32 -4.36 -15.16
N GLN A 142 34.78 -3.83 -16.29
CA GLN A 142 35.97 -2.97 -16.31
C GLN A 142 35.76 -1.59 -15.67
N LYS A 143 34.51 -1.15 -15.49
CA LYS A 143 34.18 0.19 -14.96
C LYS A 143 34.07 0.22 -13.43
N TYR A 144 33.92 -0.92 -12.78
CA TYR A 144 33.57 -1.02 -11.37
C TYR A 144 34.68 -1.69 -10.56
N ASP A 145 34.78 -1.31 -9.28
CA ASP A 145 35.36 -2.25 -8.31
C ASP A 145 34.52 -3.55 -8.36
N ASN A 146 35.20 -4.69 -8.50
CA ASN A 146 34.57 -6.01 -8.70
C ASN A 146 33.48 -6.26 -7.65
N THR A 147 33.71 -5.83 -6.40
CA THR A 147 32.76 -5.95 -5.28
C THR A 147 31.42 -5.24 -5.56
N THR A 148 31.47 -4.01 -6.07
CA THR A 148 30.25 -3.21 -6.32
C THR A 148 29.41 -3.80 -7.44
N LEU A 149 30.07 -4.34 -8.47
CA LEU A 149 29.37 -4.94 -9.59
C LEU A 149 28.74 -6.29 -9.22
N GLU A 150 29.46 -7.15 -8.50
CA GLU A 150 28.91 -8.40 -7.99
C GLU A 150 27.63 -8.16 -7.17
N GLU A 151 27.64 -7.14 -6.32
CA GLU A 151 26.48 -6.74 -5.52
C GLU A 151 25.32 -6.20 -6.36
N ARG A 152 25.59 -5.50 -7.47
CA ARG A 152 24.55 -5.06 -8.42
C ARG A 152 23.99 -6.22 -9.24
N ILE A 153 24.83 -7.18 -9.62
CA ILE A 153 24.39 -8.44 -10.26
C ILE A 153 23.48 -9.21 -9.31
N LYS A 154 23.83 -9.29 -8.01
CA LYS A 154 22.94 -9.87 -7.00
C LYS A 154 21.58 -9.16 -6.97
N THR A 155 21.54 -7.82 -6.93
CA THR A 155 20.28 -7.07 -7.02
C THR A 155 19.51 -7.39 -8.31
N SER A 156 20.18 -7.42 -9.46
CA SER A 156 19.58 -7.73 -10.78
C SER A 156 18.93 -9.12 -10.79
N LEU A 157 19.61 -10.15 -10.29
CA LEU A 157 19.07 -11.50 -10.20
C LEU A 157 17.84 -11.57 -9.29
N LYS A 158 17.85 -10.82 -8.18
CA LYS A 158 16.69 -10.70 -7.27
C LYS A 158 15.51 -10.05 -7.99
N ILE A 159 15.72 -8.91 -8.65
CA ILE A 159 14.71 -8.22 -9.46
C ILE A 159 14.12 -9.14 -10.53
N GLN A 160 14.95 -9.88 -11.27
CA GLN A 160 14.51 -10.84 -12.28
C GLN A 160 13.68 -11.98 -11.68
N SER A 161 14.04 -12.47 -10.49
CA SER A 161 13.25 -13.48 -9.77
C SER A 161 11.84 -12.98 -9.37
N MET A 162 11.63 -11.66 -9.37
CA MET A 162 10.34 -11.01 -9.12
C MET A 162 9.51 -10.77 -10.39
N GLY A 163 10.00 -11.17 -11.57
CA GLY A 163 9.30 -11.05 -12.85
C GLY A 163 9.69 -9.83 -13.69
N ILE A 164 10.54 -8.94 -13.19
CA ILE A 164 10.97 -7.73 -13.91
C ILE A 164 12.06 -8.09 -14.95
N SER A 165 11.87 -7.67 -16.19
CA SER A 165 12.77 -8.00 -17.28
C SER A 165 14.08 -7.21 -17.21
N LYS A 166 15.19 -7.78 -17.71
CA LYS A 166 16.51 -7.11 -17.71
C LYS A 166 16.52 -5.86 -18.58
N GLU A 167 15.66 -5.78 -19.59
CA GLU A 167 15.54 -4.66 -20.51
C GLU A 167 14.90 -3.42 -19.88
N GLU A 168 14.31 -3.55 -18.67
CA GLU A 168 13.66 -2.44 -17.96
C GLU A 168 14.63 -1.58 -17.15
N TYR A 169 15.89 -2.00 -16.98
CA TYR A 169 16.89 -1.29 -16.20
C TYR A 169 18.32 -1.55 -16.68
N THR A 170 19.23 -0.66 -16.31
CA THR A 170 20.68 -0.88 -16.43
C THR A 170 21.27 -1.23 -15.06
N LEU A 171 22.42 -1.93 -15.05
CA LEU A 171 23.10 -2.25 -13.79
C LEU A 171 23.53 -0.98 -13.02
N ASP A 172 23.75 0.13 -13.72
CA ASP A 172 24.13 1.43 -13.17
C ASP A 172 22.98 2.08 -12.38
N GLU A 173 21.73 1.80 -12.75
CA GLU A 173 20.52 2.35 -12.11
C GLU A 173 20.14 1.66 -10.80
N ILE A 174 20.43 0.36 -10.68
CA ILE A 174 20.03 -0.43 -9.51
C ILE A 174 21.08 -0.36 -8.39
N PRO A 175 20.69 -0.18 -7.12
CA PRO A 175 21.64 -0.10 -6.02
C PRO A 175 22.28 -1.48 -5.73
N PRO A 176 23.53 -1.51 -5.23
CA PRO A 176 24.15 -2.73 -4.71
C PRO A 176 23.27 -3.41 -3.65
N TRP A 177 23.24 -4.75 -3.60
CA TRP A 177 22.39 -5.47 -2.64
C TRP A 177 22.80 -5.18 -1.19
N SER A 178 24.09 -5.23 -0.90
CA SER A 178 24.66 -4.81 0.38
C SER A 178 24.23 -3.41 0.81
N GLN A 179 24.07 -2.47 -0.12
CA GLN A 179 23.55 -1.13 0.18
C GLN A 179 22.10 -1.19 0.63
N ILE A 180 21.23 -1.92 -0.09
CA ILE A 180 19.83 -2.15 0.31
C ILE A 180 19.77 -2.75 1.71
N ILE A 181 20.57 -3.78 2.00
CA ILE A 181 20.61 -4.43 3.31
C ILE A 181 21.09 -3.47 4.39
N SER A 182 22.17 -2.71 4.12
CA SER A 182 22.76 -1.78 5.08
C SER A 182 21.83 -0.64 5.50
N ASN A 183 20.85 -0.29 4.66
CA ASN A 183 19.84 0.69 5.01
C ASN A 183 18.91 0.19 6.14
N PHE A 184 18.74 -1.13 6.28
CA PHE A 184 17.65 -1.68 7.11
C PHE A 184 18.10 -2.74 8.13
N ASN A 185 19.33 -3.26 8.06
CA ASN A 185 19.85 -4.21 9.04
C ASN A 185 21.06 -3.60 9.76
N SER A 186 20.79 -2.74 10.76
CA SER A 186 21.83 -2.12 11.59
C SER A 186 22.44 -3.07 12.62
N VAL A 187 21.80 -4.22 12.87
CA VAL A 187 22.25 -5.19 13.88
C VAL A 187 23.27 -6.15 13.27
N THR A 188 24.53 -5.72 13.44
CA THR A 188 25.74 -6.50 13.74
C THR A 188 26.41 -7.30 12.62
N LYS A 189 27.39 -6.65 11.97
CA LYS A 189 28.58 -7.31 11.40
C LYS A 189 29.48 -7.99 12.45
N ASN A 190 29.27 -7.73 13.75
CA ASN A 190 30.25 -8.06 14.79
C ASN A 190 29.90 -9.30 15.63
N ASP A 191 28.65 -9.80 15.62
CA ASP A 191 28.22 -10.80 16.60
C ASP A 191 27.85 -12.17 16.01
N ILE A 192 27.93 -12.35 14.69
CA ILE A 192 27.61 -13.64 14.09
C ILE A 192 28.57 -13.93 12.94
N GLU A 193 29.46 -14.91 13.15
CA GLU A 193 30.04 -15.72 12.06
C GLU A 193 28.87 -16.37 11.32
N LYS A 194 28.28 -15.67 10.35
CA LYS A 194 27.02 -16.09 9.73
C LYS A 194 27.26 -16.50 8.30
N ASP A 195 26.79 -17.72 8.03
CA ASP A 195 26.57 -18.31 6.73
C ASP A 195 26.00 -17.26 5.75
N ASP A 196 26.69 -17.05 4.62
CA ASP A 196 26.41 -16.04 3.57
C ASP A 196 24.96 -16.07 3.03
N ASN A 197 24.14 -17.02 3.47
CA ASN A 197 22.78 -17.25 3.01
C ASN A 197 21.65 -16.77 3.94
N ASP A 198 21.91 -16.44 5.22
CA ASP A 198 20.85 -16.27 6.23
C ASP A 198 20.60 -14.80 6.72
N ASP A 199 21.31 -13.81 6.15
CA ASP A 199 21.18 -12.40 6.56
C ASP A 199 20.03 -11.63 5.89
N ASP A 200 19.21 -12.32 5.07
CA ASP A 200 18.17 -11.72 4.25
C ASP A 200 16.73 -12.02 4.74
N GLU A 201 16.53 -12.07 6.06
CA GLU A 201 15.21 -12.27 6.66
C GLU A 201 14.46 -10.94 6.90
N PRO A 202 13.14 -10.88 6.64
CA PRO A 202 12.34 -9.70 6.91
C PRO A 202 12.09 -9.52 8.41
N ILE A 203 11.91 -8.28 8.86
CA ILE A 203 11.53 -7.99 10.25
C ILE A 203 10.00 -7.89 10.32
N ILE A 204 9.40 -8.83 11.03
CA ILE A 204 7.94 -8.91 11.19
C ILE A 204 7.61 -9.11 12.66
N LEU A 205 7.10 -8.06 13.31
CA LEU A 205 6.76 -8.11 14.73
C LEU A 205 5.38 -8.70 14.94
N GLY A 206 5.21 -9.44 16.04
CA GLY A 206 3.94 -10.03 16.43
C GLY A 206 3.68 -11.43 15.84
N LEU A 207 4.59 -11.95 15.01
CA LEU A 207 4.41 -13.28 14.41
C LEU A 207 4.42 -14.40 15.44
N HIS A 208 5.32 -14.34 16.41
CA HIS A 208 5.44 -15.39 17.41
C HIS A 208 4.54 -15.12 18.61
N GLU A 209 4.28 -13.84 18.87
CA GLU A 209 3.55 -13.34 20.04
C GLU A 209 2.03 -13.49 19.88
N TYR A 210 1.48 -13.19 18.70
CA TYR A 210 0.02 -13.16 18.52
C TYR A 210 -0.53 -14.31 17.67
N CYS A 211 0.25 -14.87 16.75
CA CYS A 211 -0.31 -15.80 15.77
C CYS A 211 -0.84 -17.11 16.38
N PRO A 212 -0.14 -17.79 17.32
CA PRO A 212 -0.68 -19.00 17.94
C PRO A 212 -2.03 -18.75 18.64
N ASP A 213 -2.08 -17.72 19.50
CA ASP A 213 -3.27 -17.36 20.26
C ASP A 213 -4.41 -16.90 19.36
N TYR A 214 -4.09 -16.07 18.35
CA TYR A 214 -5.07 -15.59 17.37
C TYR A 214 -5.69 -16.76 16.59
N ARG A 215 -4.87 -17.72 16.12
CA ARG A 215 -5.39 -18.93 15.47
C ARG A 215 -6.25 -19.73 16.43
N GLN A 216 -5.78 -20.01 17.63
CA GLN A 216 -6.54 -20.80 18.61
C GLN A 216 -7.89 -20.15 18.95
N GLN A 217 -7.91 -18.83 19.14
CA GLN A 217 -9.10 -18.07 19.50
C GLN A 217 -10.15 -18.07 18.38
N TYR A 218 -9.71 -18.01 17.11
CA TYR A 218 -10.61 -17.80 15.98
C TYR A 218 -10.71 -18.98 15.00
N GLN A 219 -10.00 -20.09 15.19
CA GLN A 219 -9.91 -21.23 14.25
C GLN A 219 -11.27 -21.81 13.82
N HIS A 220 -12.29 -21.74 14.69
CA HIS A 220 -13.63 -22.26 14.39
C HIS A 220 -14.57 -21.21 13.78
N GLN A 221 -14.10 -19.97 13.66
CA GLN A 221 -14.92 -18.89 13.12
C GLN A 221 -14.74 -18.79 11.61
N ASN A 222 -15.86 -18.75 10.89
CA ASN A 222 -15.87 -18.58 9.43
C ASN A 222 -15.48 -17.15 8.98
N ASN A 223 -15.11 -16.26 9.90
CA ASN A 223 -14.88 -14.84 9.65
C ASN A 223 -13.47 -14.36 10.05
N ILE A 224 -12.50 -15.26 10.25
CA ILE A 224 -11.08 -14.85 10.33
C ILE A 224 -10.76 -14.03 9.08
N ALA A 225 -10.14 -12.87 9.30
CA ALA A 225 -9.68 -12.02 8.21
C ALA A 225 -8.43 -11.24 8.60
N THR A 226 -7.72 -10.75 7.60
CA THR A 226 -6.65 -9.78 7.75
C THR A 226 -7.06 -8.47 7.13
N GLY A 227 -6.56 -7.37 7.67
CA GLY A 227 -6.75 -6.04 7.09
C GLY A 227 -5.49 -5.21 7.21
N PRO A 228 -5.09 -4.47 6.16
CA PRO A 228 -3.97 -3.56 6.28
C PRO A 228 -4.34 -2.38 7.21
N ALA A 229 -3.34 -1.95 7.96
CA ALA A 229 -3.32 -0.73 8.75
C ALA A 229 -1.96 -0.04 8.53
N GLY A 230 -1.86 1.26 8.76
CA GLY A 230 -0.63 2.03 8.55
C GLY A 230 -0.93 3.48 8.17
N MET A 231 0.02 4.37 8.46
CA MET A 231 -0.09 5.77 8.03
C MET A 231 -0.23 5.87 6.51
N PHE A 232 -0.61 7.04 6.00
CA PHE A 232 -0.52 7.30 4.56
C PHE A 232 0.92 7.07 4.05
N SER A 233 1.07 6.65 2.79
CA SER A 233 2.39 6.40 2.15
C SER A 233 3.27 5.31 2.79
N THR A 234 2.71 4.35 3.52
CA THR A 234 3.44 3.23 4.16
C THR A 234 3.33 1.89 3.42
N GLY A 235 2.52 1.80 2.36
CA GLY A 235 2.33 0.54 1.62
C GLY A 235 1.10 -0.28 2.01
N THR A 236 0.13 0.29 2.72
CA THR A 236 -1.13 -0.41 3.06
C THR A 236 -1.88 -0.98 1.85
N ASN A 237 -1.85 -0.30 0.70
CA ASN A 237 -2.41 -0.83 -0.55
C ASN A 237 -1.62 -2.01 -1.10
N LEU A 238 -0.28 -1.99 -0.97
CA LEU A 238 0.58 -3.08 -1.40
C LEU A 238 0.28 -4.35 -0.59
N ILE A 239 0.15 -4.23 0.74
CA ILE A 239 -0.30 -5.34 1.61
C ILE A 239 -1.63 -5.89 1.14
N ALA A 240 -2.64 -5.03 0.94
CA ALA A 240 -3.98 -5.44 0.53
C ALA A 240 -3.95 -6.28 -0.76
N ILE A 241 -3.19 -5.82 -1.75
CA ILE A 241 -3.05 -6.48 -3.05
C ILE A 241 -2.29 -7.79 -2.90
N LEU A 242 -1.10 -7.78 -2.29
CA LEU A 242 -0.27 -8.97 -2.15
C LEU A 242 -0.97 -10.07 -1.35
N MET A 243 -1.62 -9.73 -0.23
CA MET A 243 -2.39 -10.70 0.56
C MET A 243 -3.55 -11.27 -0.26
N LYS A 244 -4.34 -10.42 -0.92
CA LYS A 244 -5.47 -10.85 -1.76
C LYS A 244 -5.02 -11.76 -2.90
N THR A 245 -3.91 -11.43 -3.54
CA THR A 245 -3.40 -12.14 -4.70
C THR A 245 -2.73 -13.44 -4.31
N ASN A 246 -2.02 -13.52 -3.18
CA ASN A 246 -1.13 -14.65 -2.88
C ASN A 246 -1.55 -15.54 -1.71
N CYS A 247 -2.43 -15.08 -0.82
CA CYS A 247 -2.79 -15.82 0.39
C CYS A 247 -4.22 -16.38 0.31
N ARG A 248 -4.35 -17.71 0.44
CA ARG A 248 -5.64 -18.41 0.53
C ARG A 248 -6.09 -18.52 1.98
N SER A 249 -7.39 -18.37 2.19
CA SER A 249 -8.03 -18.58 3.48
C SER A 249 -7.93 -20.06 3.90
N PRO A 250 -7.77 -20.38 5.20
CA PRO A 250 -7.91 -21.75 5.71
C PRO A 250 -9.22 -22.42 5.27
N SER A 251 -10.29 -21.64 5.14
CA SER A 251 -11.64 -22.13 4.81
C SER A 251 -11.92 -22.20 3.30
N ALA A 252 -10.93 -21.95 2.44
CA ALA A 252 -11.12 -21.84 0.98
C ALA A 252 -11.63 -23.13 0.32
N GLU A 253 -11.49 -24.29 0.96
CA GLU A 253 -12.08 -25.55 0.48
C GLU A 253 -13.61 -25.58 0.58
N ARG A 254 -14.21 -24.81 1.50
CA ARG A 254 -15.63 -24.98 1.86
C ARG A 254 -16.59 -24.00 1.19
N THR A 255 -16.15 -22.79 0.85
CA THR A 255 -16.95 -21.81 0.11
C THR A 255 -16.02 -20.85 -0.65
N ARG A 256 -16.53 -20.18 -1.69
CA ARG A 256 -15.81 -19.05 -2.35
C ARG A 256 -15.44 -18.03 -1.27
N ALA A 257 -14.20 -18.11 -0.75
CA ALA A 257 -13.69 -17.42 0.44
C ALA A 257 -13.62 -15.89 0.27
N ARG A 258 -14.78 -15.27 0.13
CA ARG A 258 -14.95 -13.82 0.02
C ARG A 258 -14.87 -13.25 1.44
N GLY A 259 -13.76 -12.62 1.79
CA GLY A 259 -13.67 -11.82 3.03
C GLY A 259 -12.39 -12.00 3.84
N PHE A 260 -11.57 -13.01 3.55
CA PHE A 260 -10.35 -13.27 4.30
C PHE A 260 -9.30 -12.15 4.18
N ASN A 261 -9.09 -11.62 2.98
CA ASN A 261 -8.17 -10.50 2.75
C ASN A 261 -9.00 -9.22 2.55
N LEU A 262 -9.03 -8.36 3.56
CA LEU A 262 -9.76 -7.09 3.54
C LEU A 262 -8.89 -5.99 2.91
N ILE A 263 -9.54 -4.95 2.39
CA ILE A 263 -8.86 -3.76 1.87
C ILE A 263 -8.40 -2.83 3.02
N GLN A 264 -8.98 -2.99 4.22
CA GLN A 264 -8.64 -2.24 5.42
C GLN A 264 -9.18 -2.94 6.67
N VAL A 265 -8.57 -2.66 7.82
CA VAL A 265 -9.12 -3.00 9.14
C VAL A 265 -10.48 -2.30 9.39
N PRO A 266 -11.32 -2.83 10.30
CA PRO A 266 -12.67 -2.29 10.55
C PRO A 266 -12.68 -0.85 11.04
N TRP A 267 -11.66 -0.41 11.76
CA TRP A 267 -11.52 0.97 12.22
C TRP A 267 -10.78 1.88 11.23
N GLY A 268 -10.59 1.43 9.98
CA GLY A 268 -9.96 2.22 8.91
C GLY A 268 -8.44 2.08 8.89
N LYS A 269 -7.87 1.84 7.70
CA LYS A 269 -6.44 1.53 7.56
C LYS A 269 -5.48 2.65 7.97
N HIS A 270 -5.91 3.91 7.93
CA HIS A 270 -5.05 5.07 8.25
C HIS A 270 -5.24 5.60 9.67
N ASN A 271 -5.95 4.85 10.51
CA ASN A 271 -6.20 5.21 11.89
C ASN A 271 -5.30 4.39 12.84
N PRO A 272 -4.85 5.01 13.96
CA PRO A 272 -4.15 4.30 15.01
C PRO A 272 -5.05 3.23 15.67
N ALA A 273 -4.46 2.33 16.46
CA ALA A 273 -5.16 1.15 17.01
C ALA A 273 -6.31 1.53 17.96
N ASP A 274 -6.14 2.60 18.73
CA ASP A 274 -7.14 3.16 19.64
C ASP A 274 -8.41 3.64 18.91
N ALA A 275 -8.38 3.79 17.58
CA ALA A 275 -9.56 4.09 16.76
C ALA A 275 -10.65 3.03 16.85
N ARG A 276 -10.23 1.80 17.16
CA ARG A 276 -11.11 0.68 17.48
C ARG A 276 -12.03 0.98 18.67
N THR A 277 -11.55 1.71 19.67
CA THR A 277 -12.29 2.03 20.90
C THR A 277 -13.37 3.09 20.67
N TYR A 278 -13.13 4.03 19.75
CA TYR A 278 -14.08 5.09 19.39
C TYR A 278 -15.23 4.61 18.49
N ARG A 279 -15.44 3.29 18.40
CA ARG A 279 -16.50 2.63 17.60
C ARG A 279 -16.47 3.03 16.12
N HIS A 280 -15.32 3.44 15.59
CA HIS A 280 -15.16 3.62 14.15
C HIS A 280 -15.33 2.27 13.48
N ARG A 281 -16.37 2.16 12.66
CA ARG A 281 -16.63 0.94 11.91
C ARG A 281 -16.85 1.34 10.47
N VAL A 282 -15.84 1.10 9.66
CA VAL A 282 -16.00 1.04 8.22
C VAL A 282 -16.89 -0.15 7.93
N THR A 283 -18.10 0.12 7.45
CA THR A 283 -19.03 -0.92 7.02
C THR A 283 -18.39 -1.72 5.88
N ASN A 284 -17.98 -2.95 6.19
CA ASN A 284 -17.58 -3.92 5.19
C ASN A 284 -18.70 -4.96 5.08
N PRO A 285 -19.47 -4.98 3.98
CA PRO A 285 -20.54 -5.95 3.74
C PRO A 285 -20.17 -7.40 4.07
N ARG A 286 -18.88 -7.74 3.91
CA ARG A 286 -18.32 -9.09 4.11
C ARG A 286 -18.14 -9.47 5.57
N ILE A 287 -18.01 -8.49 6.48
CA ILE A 287 -17.89 -8.70 7.94
C ILE A 287 -19.24 -8.43 8.62
N THR A 288 -20.16 -7.73 7.95
CA THR A 288 -21.43 -7.27 8.54
C THR A 288 -22.56 -8.30 8.52
N GLY A 289 -22.37 -9.49 7.97
CA GLY A 289 -23.39 -10.54 7.95
C GLY A 289 -23.53 -11.24 9.31
N GLY A 290 -24.64 -11.00 10.03
CA GLY A 290 -25.13 -11.78 11.17
C GLY A 290 -24.29 -11.77 12.47
N ASN A 291 -22.98 -12.03 12.37
CA ASN A 291 -22.08 -12.23 13.51
C ASN A 291 -20.85 -11.31 13.38
N LYS A 292 -21.01 -10.07 13.86
CA LYS A 292 -20.09 -8.94 13.70
C LYS A 292 -18.86 -9.06 14.62
N ASN A 293 -18.03 -10.09 14.42
CA ASN A 293 -16.80 -10.20 15.18
C ASN A 293 -15.66 -9.43 14.50
N TYR A 294 -15.55 -8.14 14.80
CA TYR A 294 -14.43 -7.32 14.32
C TYR A 294 -13.09 -7.69 14.95
N ASP A 295 -13.13 -8.41 16.06
CA ASP A 295 -11.93 -8.86 16.77
C ASP A 295 -11.28 -10.05 16.04
N ALA A 296 -12.04 -10.75 15.20
CA ALA A 296 -11.54 -11.75 14.25
C ALA A 296 -10.84 -11.13 13.03
N VAL A 297 -10.51 -9.84 13.04
CA VAL A 297 -9.67 -9.21 12.00
C VAL A 297 -8.29 -8.90 12.54
N LEU A 298 -7.26 -9.57 12.03
CA LEU A 298 -5.86 -9.28 12.37
C LEU A 298 -5.35 -8.08 11.55
N PRO A 299 -4.95 -6.96 12.20
CA PRO A 299 -4.29 -5.85 11.55
C PRO A 299 -2.89 -6.25 11.07
N ILE A 300 -2.60 -5.96 9.80
CA ILE A 300 -1.25 -5.98 9.26
C ILE A 300 -0.80 -4.52 9.12
N VAL A 301 -0.03 -4.05 10.09
CA VAL A 301 0.41 -2.67 10.23
C VAL A 301 1.68 -2.44 9.40
N ALA A 302 1.55 -1.71 8.30
CA ALA A 302 2.68 -1.22 7.53
C ALA A 302 3.36 -0.08 8.29
N ILE A 303 4.64 -0.24 8.54
CA ILE A 303 5.54 0.82 9.01
C ILE A 303 6.58 1.11 7.94
N ARG A 304 7.07 2.34 7.85
CA ARG A 304 8.06 2.74 6.84
C ARG A 304 9.15 3.58 7.48
N HIS A 305 10.37 3.50 6.97
CA HIS A 305 11.49 4.30 7.45
C HIS A 305 11.08 5.78 7.54
N PRO A 306 11.28 6.46 8.69
CA PRO A 306 10.73 7.79 8.93
C PRO A 306 11.19 8.81 7.89
N TYR A 307 12.45 8.75 7.45
CA TYR A 307 12.99 9.65 6.43
C TYR A 307 12.21 9.50 5.11
N THR A 308 12.24 8.30 4.52
CA THR A 308 11.58 8.08 3.23
C THR A 308 10.05 8.32 3.31
N TRP A 309 9.44 8.08 4.48
CA TRP A 309 8.03 8.37 4.74
C TRP A 309 7.74 9.89 4.79
N MET A 310 8.49 10.69 5.55
CA MET A 310 8.26 12.14 5.66
C MET A 310 8.40 12.85 4.32
N THR A 311 9.40 12.49 3.51
CA THR A 311 9.54 13.02 2.15
C THR A 311 8.33 12.64 1.28
N ALA A 312 7.80 11.42 1.43
CA ALA A 312 6.59 11.01 0.71
C ALA A 312 5.34 11.78 1.17
N MET A 313 5.21 12.07 2.47
CA MET A 313 4.13 12.89 3.01
C MET A 313 4.22 14.33 2.52
N CYS A 314 5.40 14.94 2.49
CA CYS A 314 5.55 16.30 1.96
C CYS A 314 5.06 16.41 0.51
N ARG A 315 5.39 15.42 -0.34
CA ARG A 315 4.92 15.42 -1.74
C ARG A 315 3.42 15.15 -1.86
N HIS A 316 2.87 14.35 -0.94
CA HIS A 316 1.47 13.97 -0.90
C HIS A 316 0.98 14.03 0.53
N SER A 317 0.49 15.21 0.94
CA SER A 317 -0.01 15.43 2.30
C SER A 317 -1.32 14.68 2.59
N TYR A 318 -1.99 14.12 1.58
CA TYR A 318 -3.29 13.45 1.69
C TYR A 318 -4.30 14.28 2.49
N GLN A 319 -4.64 13.85 3.70
CA GLN A 319 -5.53 14.54 4.63
C GLN A 319 -4.80 15.22 5.79
N THR A 320 -3.49 15.01 5.92
CA THR A 320 -2.68 15.75 6.89
C THR A 320 -2.52 17.20 6.40
N ARG A 321 -2.53 18.14 7.35
CA ARG A 321 -2.47 19.58 7.07
C ARG A 321 -1.39 20.23 7.93
N TRP A 322 -0.38 20.79 7.26
CA TRP A 322 0.66 21.64 7.85
C TRP A 322 1.16 22.62 6.79
N LYS A 323 1.78 23.70 7.24
CA LYS A 323 2.35 24.73 6.36
C LYS A 323 3.64 24.19 5.73
N HIS A 324 3.60 23.87 4.44
CA HIS A 324 4.76 23.47 3.64
C HIS A 324 4.55 23.89 2.18
N VAL A 325 5.63 23.93 1.41
CA VAL A 325 5.56 24.11 -0.04
C VAL A 325 5.85 22.78 -0.71
N ARG A 326 4.86 22.26 -1.44
CA ARG A 326 4.91 20.93 -2.07
C ARG A 326 6.10 20.75 -3.01
N ASP A 327 6.47 21.83 -3.69
CA ASP A 327 7.57 21.82 -4.66
C ASP A 327 8.94 21.95 -4.00
N HIS A 328 9.04 22.24 -2.70
CA HIS A 328 10.30 22.38 -1.98
C HIS A 328 10.53 21.27 -0.93
N CYS A 329 9.94 20.09 -1.14
CA CYS A 329 10.14 18.93 -0.26
C CYS A 329 11.58 18.38 -0.24
N TYR A 330 12.46 18.91 -1.10
CA TYR A 330 13.88 18.62 -1.16
C TYR A 330 14.73 19.70 -0.47
N GLU A 331 14.14 20.86 -0.16
CA GLU A 331 14.82 21.92 0.58
C GLU A 331 14.45 21.86 2.05
N SER A 332 13.14 21.76 2.34
CA SER A 332 12.60 21.79 3.69
C SER A 332 11.28 21.04 3.80
N LEU A 333 11.14 20.26 4.87
CA LEU A 333 9.85 19.68 5.26
C LEU A 333 9.01 20.66 6.07
N TYR A 334 9.60 21.77 6.51
CA TYR A 334 9.02 22.75 7.42
C TYR A 334 8.52 22.10 8.73
N LEU A 335 9.30 21.18 9.31
CA LEU A 335 8.91 20.41 10.50
C LEU A 335 8.67 21.27 11.75
N GLN A 336 9.16 22.51 11.75
CA GLN A 336 8.95 23.49 12.83
C GLN A 336 7.49 23.93 12.97
N ASN A 337 6.68 23.72 11.92
CA ASN A 337 5.27 24.09 11.96
C ASN A 337 4.44 22.92 12.47
N PRO A 338 3.58 23.12 13.49
CA PRO A 338 2.71 22.07 13.98
C PRO A 338 1.85 21.51 12.86
N ILE A 339 1.66 20.19 12.87
CA ILE A 339 0.61 19.56 12.09
C ILE A 339 -0.70 19.93 12.75
N LEU A 340 -1.33 20.96 12.20
CA LEU A 340 -2.49 21.56 12.81
C LEU A 340 -3.63 20.56 12.90
N LYS A 341 -3.83 19.70 11.89
CA LYS A 341 -4.99 18.79 11.83
C LYS A 341 -4.70 17.52 11.02
N VAL A 342 -4.83 16.36 11.67
CA VAL A 342 -5.02 15.05 11.03
C VAL A 342 -6.40 14.55 11.44
N PRO A 343 -7.40 14.56 10.55
CA PRO A 343 -8.71 14.03 10.89
C PRO A 343 -8.57 12.53 11.18
N TYR A 344 -9.18 12.11 12.29
CA TYR A 344 -9.35 10.72 12.61
C TYR A 344 -10.34 10.17 11.59
N GLY A 345 -9.95 9.23 10.73
CA GLY A 345 -10.86 8.57 9.78
C GLY A 345 -11.53 9.50 8.75
N PHE A 346 -11.95 8.92 7.64
CA PHE A 346 -12.65 9.65 6.57
C PHE A 346 -14.08 10.09 6.95
N LYS A 347 -14.51 9.88 8.20
CA LYS A 347 -15.89 10.10 8.65
C LYS A 347 -15.93 10.50 10.13
N ASN A 348 -16.65 11.58 10.40
CA ASN A 348 -17.54 11.80 11.54
C ASN A 348 -17.76 10.54 12.42
N TYR A 349 -17.28 10.57 13.66
CA TYR A 349 -17.58 9.52 14.64
C TYR A 349 -18.95 9.77 15.21
N THR A 350 -19.79 8.75 15.23
CA THR A 350 -21.00 8.79 16.06
C THR A 350 -20.69 8.09 17.38
N THR A 351 -20.56 8.90 18.42
CA THR A 351 -20.44 8.42 19.80
C THR A 351 -21.82 8.49 20.43
N ILE A 352 -22.20 7.51 21.25
CA ILE A 352 -23.41 7.66 22.08
C ILE A 352 -23.01 8.55 23.25
N ASP A 353 -23.66 9.70 23.38
CA ASP A 353 -23.50 10.54 24.55
C ASP A 353 -24.05 9.77 25.77
N PRO A 354 -23.23 9.51 26.80
CA PRO A 354 -23.66 8.72 27.95
C PRO A 354 -24.77 9.38 28.77
N THR A 355 -24.93 10.71 28.68
CA THR A 355 -25.95 11.46 29.41
C THR A 355 -27.29 11.47 28.69
N THR A 356 -27.28 11.62 27.36
CA THR A 356 -28.53 11.75 26.57
C THR A 356 -28.92 10.47 25.84
N GLY A 357 -28.03 9.49 25.72
CA GLY A 357 -28.22 8.31 24.90
C GLY A 357 -28.27 8.61 23.39
N THR A 358 -28.06 9.86 22.98
CA THR A 358 -28.14 10.26 21.57
C THR A 358 -26.82 10.07 20.84
N SER A 359 -26.90 9.79 19.54
CA SER A 359 -25.73 9.65 18.67
C SER A 359 -25.16 11.04 18.34
N VAL A 360 -24.01 11.39 18.93
CA VAL A 360 -23.32 12.65 18.69
C VAL A 360 -22.26 12.52 17.62
N THR A 361 -22.40 13.42 16.65
CA THR A 361 -21.49 13.83 15.58
C THR A 361 -20.10 14.37 15.96
N LYS A 362 -19.04 13.61 16.29
CA LYS A 362 -17.73 14.22 16.63
C LYS A 362 -16.71 14.11 15.49
N ASN A 363 -16.17 15.26 15.07
CA ASN A 363 -14.95 15.32 14.26
C ASN A 363 -13.75 15.22 15.21
N VAL A 364 -13.17 14.03 15.32
CA VAL A 364 -11.92 13.85 16.06
C VAL A 364 -10.79 14.29 15.14
N THR A 365 -10.01 15.27 15.57
CA THR A 365 -8.83 15.76 14.85
C THR A 365 -7.65 15.68 15.80
N ASN A 366 -6.62 14.95 15.40
CA ASN A 366 -5.37 14.90 16.15
C ASN A 366 -4.45 16.02 15.65
N SER A 367 -3.70 16.62 16.57
CA SER A 367 -2.68 17.61 16.26
C SER A 367 -1.34 17.08 16.76
N TYR A 368 -0.29 17.26 15.95
CA TYR A 368 1.06 16.79 16.27
C TYR A 368 2.03 17.95 16.12
N LYS A 369 3.14 17.94 16.87
CA LYS A 369 4.12 19.04 16.85
C LYS A 369 4.92 19.10 15.55
N SER A 370 5.16 17.94 14.93
CA SER A 370 5.85 17.81 13.63
C SER A 370 5.44 16.51 12.93
N LEU A 371 5.92 16.26 11.69
CA LEU A 371 5.78 14.94 11.05
C LEU A 371 6.54 13.85 11.82
N ALA A 372 7.64 14.19 12.48
CA ALA A 372 8.39 13.25 13.30
C ALA A 372 7.55 12.80 14.50
N ASP A 373 6.93 13.74 15.22
CA ASP A 373 6.00 13.43 16.32
C ASP A 373 4.81 12.62 15.84
N MET A 374 4.25 12.96 14.68
CA MET A 374 3.13 12.22 14.10
C MET A 374 3.51 10.77 13.80
N TRP A 375 4.70 10.51 13.25
CA TRP A 375 5.16 9.15 12.99
C TRP A 375 5.20 8.35 14.29
N VAL A 376 5.82 8.92 15.33
CA VAL A 376 5.97 8.32 16.65
C VAL A 376 4.61 8.03 17.30
N GLU A 377 3.81 9.07 17.50
CA GLU A 377 2.54 8.99 18.24
C GLU A 377 1.49 8.14 17.51
N TRP A 378 1.55 8.04 16.17
CA TRP A 378 0.62 7.20 15.42
C TRP A 378 0.89 5.71 15.60
N TYR A 379 2.16 5.28 15.62
CA TYR A 379 2.49 3.86 15.80
C TYR A 379 2.40 3.42 17.25
N LYS A 380 2.52 4.34 18.20
CA LYS A 380 2.51 4.05 19.64
C LYS A 380 1.34 3.14 20.08
N PRO A 381 0.07 3.36 19.70
CA PRO A 381 -1.03 2.48 20.09
C PRO A 381 -0.98 1.08 19.47
N TYR A 382 -0.34 0.94 18.31
CA TYR A 382 -0.04 -0.38 17.78
C TYR A 382 1.10 -0.97 18.59
N TYR A 383 2.28 -0.35 18.61
CA TYR A 383 3.48 -0.91 19.21
C TYR A 383 3.34 -1.27 20.70
N LEU A 384 2.55 -0.52 21.47
CA LEU A 384 2.34 -0.69 22.90
C LEU A 384 1.00 -1.32 23.25
N ASP A 385 0.54 -2.27 22.46
CA ASP A 385 -0.78 -2.88 22.61
C ASP A 385 -1.16 -3.31 24.02
N THR A 386 -0.21 -3.72 24.86
CA THR A 386 -0.48 -4.05 26.28
C THR A 386 -1.09 -2.88 27.05
N LEU A 387 -0.75 -1.65 26.67
CA LEU A 387 -1.33 -0.40 27.18
C LEU A 387 -2.59 0.03 26.40
N TYR A 388 -2.83 -0.55 25.22
CA TYR A 388 -3.91 -0.18 24.29
C TYR A 388 -4.83 -1.38 23.96
N ASN A 389 -5.37 -2.01 25.01
CA ASN A 389 -6.39 -3.08 24.96
C ASN A 389 -5.94 -4.40 24.32
N ASN A 390 -4.65 -4.74 24.35
CA ASN A 390 -4.08 -5.99 23.82
C ASN A 390 -4.56 -6.28 22.39
N THR A 391 -4.52 -5.27 21.50
CA THR A 391 -4.95 -5.46 20.12
C THR A 391 -3.91 -6.32 19.39
N PRO A 392 -4.23 -7.59 19.03
CA PRO A 392 -3.31 -8.43 18.30
C PRO A 392 -3.02 -7.77 16.96
N ARG A 393 -1.77 -7.84 16.49
CA ARG A 393 -1.33 -7.20 15.25
C ARG A 393 -0.10 -7.91 14.71
N ILE A 394 0.16 -7.66 13.44
CA ILE A 394 1.47 -7.90 12.85
C ILE A 394 1.99 -6.55 12.38
N MET A 395 3.24 -6.21 12.66
CA MET A 395 3.86 -5.00 12.10
C MET A 395 4.98 -5.36 11.14
N VAL A 396 4.98 -4.76 9.96
CA VAL A 396 5.94 -5.07 8.89
C VAL A 396 6.47 -3.81 8.22
N ARG A 397 7.77 -3.83 7.91
CA ARG A 397 8.42 -2.73 7.18
C ARG A 397 7.95 -2.68 5.73
N HIS A 398 7.73 -1.47 5.24
CA HIS A 398 7.46 -1.21 3.83
C HIS A 398 8.58 -1.73 2.96
N GLU A 399 9.81 -1.61 3.45
CA GLU A 399 11.03 -2.01 2.78
C GLU A 399 11.08 -3.54 2.63
N ASP A 400 10.71 -4.31 3.65
CA ASP A 400 10.57 -5.77 3.53
C ASP A 400 9.46 -6.19 2.56
N LEU A 401 8.38 -5.40 2.47
CA LEU A 401 7.33 -5.63 1.47
C LEU A 401 7.79 -5.36 0.03
N VAL A 402 8.83 -4.55 -0.16
CA VAL A 402 9.41 -4.24 -1.48
C VAL A 402 10.49 -5.27 -1.83
N TYR A 403 11.40 -5.56 -0.90
CA TYR A 403 12.58 -6.42 -1.16
C TYR A 403 12.32 -7.91 -0.91
N ARG A 404 11.39 -8.25 0.00
CA ARG A 404 11.11 -9.62 0.43
C ARG A 404 9.59 -9.93 0.44
N PRO A 405 8.79 -9.49 -0.55
CA PRO A 405 7.33 -9.63 -0.49
C PRO A 405 6.88 -11.08 -0.31
N LYS A 406 7.55 -12.05 -0.93
CA LYS A 406 7.22 -13.47 -0.80
C LYS A 406 7.40 -13.95 0.63
N LYS A 407 8.55 -13.70 1.27
CA LYS A 407 8.82 -14.12 2.66
C LYS A 407 7.82 -13.47 3.63
N VAL A 408 7.59 -12.16 3.48
CA VAL A 408 6.64 -11.41 4.30
C VAL A 408 5.23 -11.98 4.22
N ILE A 409 4.71 -12.12 3.01
CA ILE A 409 3.32 -12.52 2.79
C ILE A 409 3.13 -13.99 3.15
N THR A 410 4.13 -14.85 2.94
CA THR A 410 4.10 -16.26 3.38
C THR A 410 3.95 -16.35 4.88
N SER A 411 4.83 -15.66 5.63
CA SER A 411 4.83 -15.66 7.09
C SER A 411 3.51 -15.16 7.67
N ILE A 412 2.97 -14.05 7.12
CA ILE A 412 1.68 -13.50 7.54
C ILE A 412 0.53 -14.44 7.16
N CYS A 413 0.58 -15.07 5.98
CA CYS A 413 -0.45 -15.99 5.53
C CYS A 413 -0.56 -17.20 6.46
N GLU A 414 0.57 -17.82 6.78
CA GLU A 414 0.66 -18.95 7.72
C GLU A 414 0.25 -18.53 9.14
N CYS A 415 0.63 -17.32 9.57
CA CYS A 415 0.22 -16.77 10.86
C CYS A 415 -1.30 -16.85 11.06
N VAL A 416 -2.10 -16.50 10.06
CA VAL A 416 -3.57 -16.54 10.13
C VAL A 416 -4.18 -17.88 9.67
N GLY A 417 -3.36 -18.93 9.58
CA GLY A 417 -3.77 -20.27 9.17
C GLY A 417 -4.06 -20.40 7.67
N GLY A 418 -3.72 -19.40 6.87
CA GLY A 418 -3.81 -19.46 5.43
C GLY A 418 -2.65 -20.22 4.80
N THR A 419 -2.73 -20.41 3.48
CA THR A 419 -1.64 -20.99 2.69
C THR A 419 -1.35 -20.13 1.48
N ILE A 420 -0.08 -20.04 1.08
CA ILE A 420 0.27 -19.43 -0.21
C ILE A 420 -0.39 -20.23 -1.33
N ARG A 421 -0.80 -19.53 -2.38
CA ARG A 421 -1.42 -20.18 -3.53
C ARG A 421 -0.41 -21.08 -4.26
N SER A 422 -0.91 -22.21 -4.75
CA SER A 422 -0.13 -23.21 -5.46
C SER A 422 0.28 -22.80 -6.89
N ASP A 423 -0.31 -21.74 -7.45
CA ASP A 423 0.02 -21.20 -8.78
C ASP A 423 1.26 -20.29 -8.79
N GLY A 424 1.97 -20.24 -7.66
CA GLY A 424 3.16 -19.41 -7.48
C GLY A 424 2.85 -18.06 -6.86
N PHE A 425 3.91 -17.38 -6.41
CA PHE A 425 3.81 -16.05 -5.83
C PHE A 425 3.78 -15.00 -6.95
N GLN A 426 2.72 -14.21 -7.01
CA GLN A 426 2.56 -13.11 -7.95
C GLN A 426 3.00 -11.80 -7.30
N TYR A 427 4.01 -11.18 -7.90
CA TYR A 427 4.49 -9.86 -7.52
C TYR A 427 3.57 -8.78 -8.06
N LYS A 428 3.59 -7.60 -7.43
CA LYS A 428 2.85 -6.42 -7.92
C LYS A 428 3.84 -5.50 -8.61
N GLU A 429 4.06 -5.75 -9.91
CA GLU A 429 4.99 -4.99 -10.76
C GLU A 429 4.52 -3.54 -10.95
N ASP A 430 3.26 -3.35 -11.31
CA ASP A 430 2.65 -2.02 -11.39
C ASP A 430 2.45 -1.37 -10.02
N SER A 431 2.15 -0.07 -10.01
CA SER A 431 1.83 0.61 -8.76
C SER A 431 0.63 0.01 -8.04
N ALA A 432 0.80 -0.26 -6.74
CA ALA A 432 -0.28 -0.70 -5.85
C ALA A 432 -1.36 0.38 -5.59
N ASN A 433 -1.12 1.63 -5.96
CA ASN A 433 -2.03 2.75 -5.67
C ASN A 433 -3.03 3.00 -6.80
N GLU A 434 -3.77 1.98 -7.25
CA GLU A 434 -4.78 2.08 -8.32
C GLU A 434 -5.97 3.03 -7.96
N GLY A 435 -6.50 3.78 -8.95
CA GLY A 435 -7.74 4.58 -8.79
C GLY A 435 -7.60 6.11 -8.93
N LYS A 436 -8.72 6.83 -9.05
CA LYS A 436 -8.80 8.27 -9.39
C LYS A 436 -8.18 9.26 -8.37
N GLY A 437 -7.76 8.80 -7.18
CA GLY A 437 -7.22 9.64 -6.11
C GLY A 437 -5.69 9.64 -5.98
N HIS A 438 -4.99 8.86 -6.79
CA HIS A 438 -3.54 8.76 -6.76
C HIS A 438 -3.00 9.35 -8.07
N GLY A 439 -1.96 10.18 -8.04
CA GLY A 439 -1.46 10.92 -9.23
C GLY A 439 -1.11 10.02 -10.42
N LYS A 440 -0.84 10.63 -11.60
CA LYS A 440 -0.49 9.89 -12.84
C LYS A 440 0.83 9.13 -12.72
N HIS A 441 1.81 9.72 -12.05
CA HIS A 441 3.12 9.10 -11.86
C HIS A 441 3.14 8.31 -10.55
N ARG A 442 3.27 7.00 -10.65
CA ARG A 442 3.26 6.11 -9.49
C ARG A 442 4.42 5.14 -9.59
N SER A 443 5.02 4.84 -8.44
CA SER A 443 6.11 3.87 -8.37
C SER A 443 5.54 2.46 -8.49
N GLY A 444 5.96 1.74 -9.54
CA GLY A 444 5.91 0.27 -9.60
C GLY A 444 7.02 -0.36 -8.75
N LEU A 445 7.14 -1.68 -8.82
CA LEU A 445 8.11 -2.47 -8.05
C LEU A 445 9.56 -2.06 -8.36
N LEU A 446 9.95 -2.03 -9.64
CA LEU A 446 11.31 -1.65 -10.05
C LEU A 446 11.66 -0.25 -9.54
N THR A 447 10.76 0.72 -9.76
CA THR A 447 10.95 2.09 -9.29
C THR A 447 11.05 2.16 -7.77
N ALA A 448 10.28 1.36 -7.03
CA ALA A 448 10.36 1.29 -5.57
C ALA A 448 11.70 0.71 -5.09
N ILE A 449 12.19 -0.36 -5.74
CA ILE A 449 13.48 -0.98 -5.43
C ILE A 449 14.62 0.03 -5.63
N ILE A 450 14.67 0.70 -6.79
CA ILE A 450 15.70 1.71 -7.10
C ILE A 450 15.63 2.86 -6.11
N LYS A 451 14.43 3.42 -5.89
CA LYS A 451 14.22 4.59 -5.05
C LYS A 451 14.58 4.34 -3.58
N TYR A 452 14.08 3.25 -2.99
CA TYR A 452 14.28 2.98 -1.57
C TYR A 452 15.61 2.28 -1.26
N GLY A 453 16.31 1.81 -2.31
CA GLY A 453 17.62 1.23 -2.16
C GLY A 453 18.74 2.26 -2.18
N GLN A 454 18.45 3.54 -2.45
CA GLN A 454 19.42 4.64 -2.30
C GLN A 454 19.89 4.74 -0.84
N PRO A 455 21.12 5.21 -0.59
CA PRO A 455 21.64 5.35 0.77
C PRO A 455 20.71 6.19 1.65
N LEU A 456 20.41 5.71 2.86
CA LEU A 456 19.60 6.50 3.81
C LEU A 456 20.24 7.84 4.19
N GLU A 457 21.57 7.94 4.08
CA GLU A 457 22.31 9.18 4.27
C GLU A 457 21.82 10.26 3.30
N ASP A 458 21.60 9.93 2.03
CA ASP A 458 21.08 10.88 1.02
C ASP A 458 19.67 11.36 1.38
N TRP A 459 18.84 10.47 1.94
CA TRP A 459 17.51 10.84 2.45
C TRP A 459 17.61 11.81 3.61
N TYR A 460 18.45 11.51 4.59
CA TYR A 460 18.67 12.38 5.74
C TYR A 460 19.27 13.73 5.32
N ALA A 461 20.18 13.70 4.35
CA ALA A 461 20.89 14.86 3.85
C ALA A 461 19.99 15.85 3.10
N SER A 462 18.88 15.36 2.56
CA SER A 462 17.89 16.21 1.89
C SER A 462 17.15 17.18 2.84
N TYR A 463 17.17 16.92 4.15
CA TYR A 463 16.47 17.77 5.13
C TYR A 463 17.28 19.00 5.53
N THR A 464 16.61 20.08 5.93
CA THR A 464 17.29 21.25 6.53
C THR A 464 17.94 20.88 7.87
N SER A 465 18.94 21.65 8.29
CA SER A 465 19.51 21.52 9.64
C SER A 465 18.46 21.59 10.75
N THR A 466 17.41 22.40 10.58
CA THR A 466 16.35 22.47 11.58
C THR A 466 15.43 21.25 11.56
N ASP A 467 15.08 20.74 10.38
CA ASP A 467 14.32 19.49 10.27
C ASP A 467 15.09 18.33 10.89
N ARG A 468 16.40 18.22 10.61
CA ARG A 468 17.30 17.21 11.19
C ARG A 468 17.36 17.32 12.72
N LYS A 469 17.47 18.53 13.27
CA LYS A 469 17.43 18.77 14.72
C LYS A 469 16.12 18.30 15.37
N ILE A 470 14.98 18.57 14.74
CA ILE A 470 13.67 18.09 15.22
C ILE A 470 13.60 16.57 15.16
N MET A 471 14.01 15.97 14.04
CA MET A 471 14.02 14.52 13.86
C MET A 471 14.93 13.83 14.88
N LYS A 472 16.12 14.38 15.13
CA LYS A 472 17.04 13.92 16.17
C LYS A 472 16.39 13.99 17.55
N SER A 473 15.87 15.15 17.94
CA SER A 473 15.18 15.32 19.23
C SER A 473 14.02 14.32 19.42
N VAL A 474 13.21 14.08 18.39
CA VAL A 474 12.05 13.17 18.48
C VAL A 474 12.46 11.69 18.44
N PHE A 475 13.42 11.31 17.59
CA PHE A 475 13.76 9.90 17.35
C PHE A 475 14.89 9.37 18.23
N GLN A 476 15.86 10.24 18.55
CA GLN A 476 17.04 9.93 19.34
C GLN A 476 17.00 10.57 20.73
N GLY A 477 16.07 11.50 21.02
CA GLY A 477 16.02 12.25 22.28
C GLY A 477 17.02 13.42 22.31
N ASN A 478 17.02 14.18 23.40
CA ASN A 478 17.94 15.31 23.57
C ASN A 478 19.26 14.82 24.18
N GLU A 479 20.39 15.05 23.51
CA GLU A 479 21.74 14.68 24.00
C GLU A 479 22.14 15.41 25.30
N ASN A 480 21.47 16.53 25.62
CA ASN A 480 21.81 17.36 26.78
C ASN A 480 21.17 16.91 28.09
N GLU A 481 20.32 15.87 28.07
CA GLU A 481 19.74 15.30 29.29
C GLU A 481 20.65 14.15 29.76
N ASN A 482 21.74 14.48 30.45
CA ASN A 482 22.53 13.54 31.26
C ASN A 482 21.73 12.95 32.45
N ASP A 483 20.41 13.13 32.46
CA ASP A 483 19.51 12.76 33.53
C ASP A 483 18.66 11.59 33.02
N GLU A 484 19.27 10.42 32.84
CA GLU A 484 18.58 9.17 32.45
C GLU A 484 17.39 8.85 33.37
N ASN A 485 17.39 9.41 34.59
CA ASN A 485 16.32 9.26 35.58
C ASN A 485 15.08 10.12 35.29
N ASN A 486 15.17 11.10 34.39
CA ASN A 486 14.08 12.03 34.07
C ASN A 486 13.62 11.93 32.62
N GLU A 487 14.23 11.04 31.84
CA GLU A 487 13.80 10.81 30.47
C GLU A 487 12.38 10.24 30.46
N ASN A 488 11.48 10.94 29.77
CA ASN A 488 10.10 10.53 29.61
C ASN A 488 10.03 9.09 29.08
N GLU A 489 9.39 8.18 29.82
CA GLU A 489 9.28 6.75 29.43
C GLU A 489 8.81 6.58 27.97
N ASN A 490 7.98 7.50 27.46
CA ASN A 490 7.56 7.48 26.07
C ASN A 490 8.74 7.63 25.09
N VAL A 491 9.72 8.49 25.38
CA VAL A 491 10.91 8.67 24.52
C VAL A 491 11.75 7.38 24.50
N LYS A 492 12.02 6.79 25.67
CA LYS A 492 12.74 5.51 25.79
C LYS A 492 12.04 4.38 25.03
N LEU A 493 10.72 4.33 25.15
CA LEU A 493 9.89 3.32 24.51
C LEU A 493 9.84 3.51 22.99
N MET A 494 9.87 4.75 22.51
CA MET A 494 9.95 5.04 21.09
C MET A 494 11.33 4.75 20.51
N ARG A 495 12.44 4.99 21.22
CA ARG A 495 13.76 4.47 20.79
C ARG A 495 13.74 2.96 20.57
N THR A 496 12.93 2.25 21.34
CA THR A 496 12.75 0.81 21.18
C THR A 496 12.11 0.46 19.84
N ILE A 497 11.13 1.23 19.32
CA ILE A 497 10.54 0.94 18.00
C ILE A 497 11.60 0.94 16.89
N TYR A 498 12.52 1.91 16.91
CA TYR A 498 13.57 2.03 15.89
C TYR A 498 14.56 0.88 15.97
N LYS A 499 14.99 0.55 17.18
CA LYS A 499 15.87 -0.60 17.43
C LYS A 499 15.21 -1.90 16.97
N THR A 500 13.93 -2.09 17.30
CA THR A 500 13.16 -3.27 16.94
C THR A 500 13.02 -3.43 15.42
N PHE A 501 12.81 -2.34 14.67
CA PHE A 501 12.80 -2.38 13.21
C PHE A 501 14.18 -2.19 12.55
N GLN A 502 15.23 -2.13 13.37
CA GLN A 502 16.63 -1.94 12.98
C GLN A 502 16.87 -0.72 12.08
N TYR A 503 16.04 0.31 12.20
CA TYR A 503 16.18 1.52 11.39
C TYR A 503 17.45 2.29 11.78
N LYS A 504 18.30 2.53 10.79
CA LYS A 504 19.49 3.37 10.95
C LYS A 504 19.07 4.83 11.01
N LEU A 505 19.25 5.43 12.18
CA LEU A 505 19.15 6.88 12.36
C LEU A 505 20.55 7.47 12.28
N TYR A 506 20.66 8.63 11.63
CA TYR A 506 21.93 9.35 11.52
C TYR A 506 21.97 10.44 12.57
N ASP A 507 23.14 10.59 13.19
CA ASP A 507 23.45 11.76 14.01
C ASP A 507 23.60 13.00 13.11
N ASP A 508 23.63 14.18 13.72
CA ASP A 508 23.78 15.45 12.98
C ASP A 508 25.02 15.38 12.08
N LEU A 509 24.77 15.18 10.79
CA LEU A 509 25.78 15.36 9.77
C LEU A 509 26.06 16.87 9.69
N SER A 510 27.35 17.23 9.58
CA SER A 510 27.73 18.51 9.00
C SER A 510 26.96 18.70 7.70
N ASP A 511 26.54 19.94 7.38
CA ASP A 511 25.68 20.18 6.22
C ASP A 511 26.16 19.38 5.00
N PRO A 512 25.35 18.42 4.54
CA PRO A 512 25.81 17.40 3.62
C PRO A 512 26.14 18.04 2.29
N ILE A 513 27.25 17.60 1.68
CA ILE A 513 27.63 18.05 0.35
C ILE A 513 26.60 17.48 -0.64
N ARG A 514 25.70 18.33 -1.12
CA ARG A 514 24.71 17.98 -2.15
C ARG A 514 25.40 17.94 -3.50
N ASN A 515 25.85 16.76 -3.92
CA ASN A 515 26.42 16.57 -5.24
C ASN A 515 25.39 16.91 -6.33
N THR A 516 25.83 17.50 -7.44
CA THR A 516 24.96 17.80 -8.59
C THR A 516 24.18 16.55 -9.05
N GLY A 517 22.86 16.68 -9.26
CA GLY A 517 21.99 15.59 -9.72
C GLY A 517 21.43 14.68 -8.62
N TRP A 518 21.64 15.01 -7.34
CA TRP A 518 21.06 14.26 -6.22
C TRP A 518 19.52 14.22 -6.26
N GLU A 519 18.86 15.27 -6.77
CA GLU A 519 17.40 15.32 -6.89
C GLU A 519 16.86 14.23 -7.82
N GLN A 520 17.57 13.96 -8.92
CA GLN A 520 17.23 12.93 -9.91
C GLN A 520 17.34 11.53 -9.31
N LYS A 521 18.39 11.25 -8.54
CA LYS A 521 18.55 9.95 -7.87
C LYS A 521 17.47 9.68 -6.83
N MET A 522 17.13 10.69 -6.04
CA MET A 522 16.13 10.58 -4.97
C MET A 522 14.71 10.53 -5.51
N ASN A 523 14.53 10.97 -6.75
CA ASN A 523 13.22 11.09 -7.35
C ASN A 523 13.25 11.05 -8.88
N PRO A 524 13.60 9.89 -9.46
CA PRO A 524 13.73 9.73 -10.90
C PRO A 524 12.40 9.99 -11.64
N ILE A 525 11.28 9.92 -10.92
CA ILE A 525 9.94 10.19 -11.44
C ILE A 525 9.67 11.68 -11.66
N LEU A 526 10.12 12.56 -10.75
CA LEU A 526 9.87 14.01 -10.89
C LEU A 526 11.00 14.74 -11.59
N PHE A 527 12.19 14.17 -11.58
CA PHE A 527 13.35 14.70 -12.29
C PHE A 527 13.86 13.61 -13.22
N PRO A 528 13.15 13.32 -14.33
CA PRO A 528 13.70 12.44 -15.35
C PRO A 528 15.02 13.03 -15.86
N PRO A 529 15.96 12.18 -16.32
CA PRO A 529 17.18 12.68 -16.96
C PRO A 529 16.79 13.61 -18.11
N THR A 530 17.42 14.80 -18.13
CA THR A 530 17.24 15.84 -19.15
C THR A 530 17.87 15.48 -20.47
#